data_AF-S7ZMC3-F1
#
_entry.id   AF-S7ZMC3-F1
#
_cell.length_a   1.000
_cell.length_b   1.000
_cell.length_c   1.000
_cell.angle_alpha   90.00
_cell.angle_beta   90.00
_cell.angle_gamma   90.00
#
_symmetry.space_group_name_H-M   'P 1'
#
loop_
_entity.id
_entity.type
_entity.pdbx_description
1 polymer ?
#
loop_
_entity_poly.entity_id
_entity_poly.type
_entity_poly.pdbx_seq_one_letter_code
_entity_poly.pdbx_strand_id
1 'polypeptide(L)'
;MTLTQELASWGPLTQLAIASPPTVGNKAPSEPNLVHPGQNNGKPTVVAFLRHCGCPVAEASFRNLRDASTAHPDINFIAISHSSQSSTDKWVEALGGTGPSLTVLVDSERQIYAKWGLGVVSWSHVLSPSGLMGIWKLGKEKGIWNRPTESGSRWQAGGAWAVDEDGLQVE
;
A
#
# COMPACT_ATOMS: atom_id res chain seq x y z
N MET A 1 7.96 -17.52 -12.32
CA MET A 1 7.28 -17.93 -11.09
C MET A 1 7.82 -19.29 -10.66
N THR A 2 8.80 -19.31 -9.75
CA THR A 2 9.34 -20.57 -9.22
C THR A 2 8.71 -20.86 -7.85
N LEU A 3 8.54 -22.14 -7.50
CA LEU A 3 8.03 -22.57 -6.19
C LEU A 3 8.80 -21.94 -5.02
N THR A 4 10.10 -21.69 -5.22
CA THR A 4 11.00 -21.04 -4.26
C THR A 4 10.64 -19.57 -4.00
N GLN A 5 10.20 -18.81 -5.01
CA GLN A 5 9.78 -17.41 -4.87
C GLN A 5 8.44 -17.30 -4.12
N GLU A 6 7.49 -18.18 -4.44
CA GLU A 6 6.23 -18.26 -3.69
C GLU A 6 6.48 -18.62 -2.23
N LEU A 7 7.33 -19.60 -1.94
CA LEU A 7 7.68 -20.00 -0.56
C LEU A 7 8.38 -18.86 0.22
N ALA A 8 9.23 -18.08 -0.43
CA ALA A 8 9.90 -16.93 0.20
C ALA A 8 8.90 -15.84 0.64
N SER A 9 7.78 -15.66 -0.09
CA SER A 9 6.72 -14.72 0.29
C SER A 9 5.96 -15.12 1.58
N TRP A 10 6.08 -16.39 1.99
CA TRP A 10 5.55 -16.93 3.25
C TRP A 10 6.57 -16.97 4.38
N GLY A 11 7.85 -16.69 4.11
CA GLY A 11 8.92 -16.70 5.12
C GLY A 11 8.69 -15.66 6.23
N PRO A 12 9.31 -15.85 7.41
CA PRO A 12 9.22 -14.90 8.51
C PRO A 12 9.83 -13.55 8.09
N LEU A 13 9.08 -12.46 8.30
CA LEU A 13 9.60 -11.11 8.14
C LEU A 13 10.38 -10.70 9.39
N THR A 14 11.54 -10.08 9.19
CA THR A 14 12.20 -9.31 10.24
C THR A 14 11.25 -8.21 10.72
N GLN A 15 10.83 -8.29 11.98
CA GLN A 15 10.05 -7.24 12.62
C GLN A 15 10.95 -6.01 12.84
N LEU A 16 10.51 -4.88 12.31
CA LEU A 16 11.11 -3.59 12.61
C LEU A 16 10.47 -3.01 13.87
N ALA A 17 11.21 -2.18 14.60
CA ALA A 17 10.63 -1.34 15.64
C ALA A 17 9.65 -0.36 14.98
N ILE A 18 8.35 -0.51 15.28
CA ILE A 18 7.30 0.34 14.75
C ILE A 18 7.07 1.54 15.68
N ALA A 19 6.84 2.71 15.10
CA ALA A 19 6.34 3.86 15.84
C ALA A 19 4.86 3.65 16.21
N SER A 20 4.34 4.49 17.10
CA SER A 20 2.88 4.57 17.29
C SER A 20 2.23 5.00 15.97
N PRO A 21 1.12 4.36 15.55
CA PRO A 21 0.38 4.81 14.39
C PRO A 21 0.03 6.29 14.50
N PRO A 22 0.09 7.05 13.38
CA PRO A 22 -0.24 8.46 13.41
C PRO A 22 -1.70 8.67 13.82
N THR A 23 -1.93 9.60 14.75
CA THR A 23 -3.27 9.98 15.22
C THR A 23 -3.79 11.21 14.50
N VAL A 24 -5.11 11.33 14.40
CA VAL A 24 -5.78 12.50 13.80
C VAL A 24 -5.28 13.79 14.45
N GLY A 25 -5.00 14.82 13.66
CA GLY A 25 -4.54 16.13 14.13
C GLY A 25 -3.06 16.19 14.53
N ASN A 26 -2.31 15.08 14.48
CA ASN A 26 -0.85 15.13 14.53
C ASN A 26 -0.26 15.30 13.13
N LYS A 27 0.94 15.89 13.04
CA LYS A 27 1.67 15.97 11.77
C LYS A 27 2.04 14.58 11.28
N ALA A 28 1.91 14.37 9.97
CA ALA A 28 2.35 13.13 9.34
C ALA A 28 3.86 12.91 9.57
N PRO A 29 4.31 11.65 9.75
CA PRO A 29 5.73 11.34 9.84
C PRO A 29 6.48 11.88 8.62
N SER A 30 7.50 12.72 8.86
CA SER A 30 8.29 13.30 7.79
C SER A 30 9.35 12.32 7.29
N GLU A 31 9.40 12.15 5.97
CA GLU A 31 10.45 11.42 5.26
C GLU A 31 10.86 12.21 4.02
N PRO A 32 12.15 12.22 3.65
CA PRO A 32 12.64 12.96 2.48
C PRO A 32 11.94 12.58 1.17
N ASN A 33 11.47 11.33 1.08
CA ASN A 33 10.86 10.78 -0.13
C ASN A 33 9.32 10.85 -0.12
N LEU A 34 8.69 11.18 1.02
CA LEU A 34 7.25 11.40 1.09
C LEU A 34 6.96 12.87 0.84
N VAL A 35 6.22 13.15 -0.23
CA VAL A 35 5.79 14.51 -0.56
C VAL A 35 4.70 14.95 0.42
N HIS A 36 5.02 15.90 1.29
CA HIS A 36 4.06 16.49 2.23
C HIS A 36 3.22 17.57 1.53
N PRO A 37 1.97 17.82 1.97
CA PRO A 37 1.13 18.92 1.45
C PRO A 37 1.86 20.26 1.38
N GLY A 38 2.67 20.59 2.41
CA GLY A 38 3.49 21.81 2.45
C GLY A 38 4.68 21.86 1.46
N GLN A 39 5.03 20.75 0.82
CA GLN A 39 6.05 20.67 -0.23
C GLN A 39 5.46 20.56 -1.65
N ASN A 40 4.13 20.48 -1.78
CA ASN A 40 3.45 20.25 -3.05
C ASN A 40 2.26 21.20 -3.26
N ASN A 41 2.57 22.50 -3.30
CA ASN A 41 1.62 23.58 -3.57
C ASN A 41 0.41 23.64 -2.62
N GLY A 42 0.50 23.09 -1.40
CA GLY A 42 -0.58 23.10 -0.41
C GLY A 42 -1.71 22.10 -0.68
N LYS A 43 -1.55 21.21 -1.67
CA LYS A 43 -2.57 20.21 -1.97
C LYS A 43 -2.61 19.12 -0.89
N PRO A 44 -3.81 18.71 -0.43
CA PRO A 44 -3.92 17.55 0.44
C PRO A 44 -3.42 16.29 -0.28
N THR A 45 -2.95 15.32 0.49
CA THR A 45 -2.30 14.11 -0.01
C THR A 45 -2.91 12.89 0.64
N VAL A 46 -3.36 11.92 -0.16
CA VAL A 46 -3.74 10.58 0.30
C VAL A 46 -2.56 9.64 0.12
N VAL A 47 -2.12 9.03 1.21
CA VAL A 47 -1.04 8.04 1.23
C VAL A 47 -1.62 6.66 1.55
N ALA A 48 -1.45 5.71 0.64
CA ALA A 48 -1.93 4.34 0.77
C ALA A 48 -0.77 3.33 0.78
N PHE A 49 -0.66 2.56 1.85
CA PHE A 49 0.34 1.52 2.05
C PHE A 49 -0.20 0.18 1.58
N LEU A 50 0.42 -0.38 0.54
CA LEU A 50 0.00 -1.63 -0.10
C LEU A 50 0.47 -2.84 0.70
N ARG A 51 -0.36 -3.90 0.73
CA ARG A 51 -0.05 -5.12 1.48
C ARG A 51 1.07 -5.95 0.89
N HIS A 52 1.08 -6.19 -0.42
CA HIS A 52 2.17 -6.73 -1.24
C HIS A 52 1.74 -6.75 -2.71
N CYS A 53 2.69 -6.66 -3.64
CA CYS A 53 2.39 -6.83 -5.06
C CYS A 53 1.86 -8.25 -5.32
N GLY A 54 0.76 -8.33 -6.08
CA GLY A 54 0.06 -9.58 -6.38
C GLY A 54 -1.12 -9.93 -5.46
N CYS A 55 -1.28 -9.25 -4.32
CA CYS A 55 -2.44 -9.43 -3.44
C CYS A 55 -3.72 -8.85 -4.07
N PRO A 56 -4.87 -9.57 -4.08
CA PRO A 56 -6.15 -9.04 -4.55
C PRO A 56 -6.59 -7.78 -3.82
N VAL A 57 -6.32 -7.71 -2.51
CA VAL A 57 -6.64 -6.54 -1.69
C VAL A 57 -5.76 -5.35 -2.11
N ALA A 58 -4.47 -5.57 -2.33
CA ALA A 58 -3.57 -4.51 -2.78
C ALA A 58 -3.94 -4.03 -4.20
N GLU A 59 -4.32 -4.93 -5.10
CA GLU A 59 -4.79 -4.57 -6.44
C GLU A 59 -6.09 -3.77 -6.39
N ALA A 60 -7.04 -4.17 -5.54
CA ALA A 60 -8.28 -3.42 -5.33
C ALA A 60 -8.01 -2.02 -4.77
N SER A 61 -7.16 -1.90 -3.75
CA SER A 61 -6.75 -0.61 -3.18
C SER A 61 -6.05 0.27 -4.22
N PHE A 62 -5.12 -0.29 -4.99
CA PHE A 62 -4.39 0.45 -6.03
C PHE A 62 -5.32 0.94 -7.14
N ARG A 63 -6.23 0.10 -7.63
CA ARG A 63 -7.21 0.49 -8.66
C ARG A 63 -8.14 1.59 -8.15
N ASN A 64 -8.70 1.45 -6.94
CA ASN A 64 -9.54 2.48 -6.34
C ASN A 64 -8.78 3.80 -6.18
N LEU A 65 -7.51 3.74 -5.75
CA LEU A 65 -6.66 4.92 -5.58
C LEU A 65 -6.38 5.61 -6.91
N ARG A 66 -6.12 4.82 -7.97
CA ARG A 66 -5.93 5.33 -9.33
C ARG A 66 -7.20 6.01 -9.86
N ASP A 67 -8.35 5.38 -9.68
CA ASP A 67 -9.64 5.93 -10.11
C ASP A 67 -9.93 7.25 -9.35
N ALA A 68 -9.70 7.28 -8.04
CA ALA A 68 -9.83 8.48 -7.22
C ALA A 68 -8.85 9.59 -7.65
N SER A 69 -7.59 9.25 -7.97
CA SER A 69 -6.61 10.23 -8.45
C SER A 69 -6.98 10.87 -9.77
N THR A 70 -7.75 10.16 -10.60
CA THR A 70 -8.26 10.70 -11.86
C THR A 70 -9.45 11.61 -11.63
N ALA A 71 -10.30 11.29 -10.64
CA ALA A 71 -11.49 12.07 -10.29
C ALA A 71 -11.16 13.35 -9.50
N HIS A 72 -10.05 13.37 -8.73
CA HIS A 72 -9.68 14.43 -7.80
C HIS A 72 -8.28 15.00 -8.10
N PRO A 73 -8.09 15.77 -9.18
CA PRO A 73 -6.79 16.32 -9.57
C PRO A 73 -6.25 17.41 -8.61
N ASP A 74 -7.09 17.90 -7.71
CA ASP A 74 -6.78 18.82 -6.62
C ASP A 74 -6.14 18.11 -5.40
N ILE A 75 -6.17 16.78 -5.35
CA ILE A 75 -5.59 15.95 -4.29
C ILE A 75 -4.40 15.16 -4.86
N ASN A 76 -3.32 15.02 -4.08
CA ASN A 76 -2.22 14.14 -4.42
C ASN A 76 -2.50 12.70 -3.96
N PHE A 77 -2.14 11.71 -4.76
CA PHE A 77 -2.27 10.31 -4.38
C PHE A 77 -0.92 9.60 -4.46
N ILE A 78 -0.55 8.92 -3.38
CA ILE A 78 0.71 8.17 -3.26
C ILE A 78 0.39 6.75 -2.80
N ALA A 79 0.79 5.76 -3.59
CA ALA A 79 0.80 4.36 -3.18
C ALA A 79 2.22 3.96 -2.74
N ILE A 80 2.36 3.37 -1.56
CA ILE A 80 3.63 2.87 -1.04
C ILE A 80 3.65 1.34 -1.16
N SER A 81 4.67 0.80 -1.81
CA SER A 81 4.91 -0.63 -1.97
C SER A 81 6.16 -1.03 -1.20
N HIS A 82 6.11 -2.14 -0.46
CA HIS A 82 7.31 -2.74 0.14
C HIS A 82 7.91 -3.90 -0.68
N SER A 83 7.37 -4.16 -1.88
CA SER A 83 8.00 -5.08 -2.84
C SER A 83 9.24 -4.41 -3.45
N SER A 84 10.12 -5.16 -4.14
CA SER A 84 11.25 -4.55 -4.82
C SER A 84 10.79 -3.58 -5.92
N GLN A 85 11.66 -2.66 -6.35
CA GLN A 85 11.36 -1.74 -7.45
C GLN A 85 10.92 -2.51 -8.71
N SER A 86 11.73 -3.50 -9.12
CA SER A 86 11.44 -4.32 -10.29
C SER A 86 10.12 -5.10 -10.21
N SER A 87 9.75 -5.61 -9.04
CA SER A 87 8.46 -6.31 -8.87
C SER A 87 7.29 -5.32 -8.84
N THR A 88 7.49 -4.14 -8.27
CA THR A 88 6.48 -3.09 -8.21
C THR A 88 6.18 -2.57 -9.62
N ASP A 89 7.22 -2.27 -10.40
CA ASP A 89 7.09 -1.76 -11.78
C ASP A 89 6.33 -2.75 -12.67
N LYS A 90 6.73 -4.03 -12.66
CA LYS A 90 6.03 -5.09 -13.40
C LYS A 90 4.57 -5.23 -12.99
N TRP A 91 4.30 -5.18 -11.68
CA TRP A 91 2.94 -5.31 -11.18
C TRP A 91 2.09 -4.14 -11.62
N VAL A 92 2.59 -2.91 -11.49
CA VAL A 92 1.92 -1.69 -11.96
C VAL A 92 1.68 -1.73 -13.47
N GLU A 93 2.66 -2.15 -14.27
CA GLU A 93 2.53 -2.33 -15.72
C GLU A 93 1.43 -3.35 -16.05
N ALA A 94 1.41 -4.50 -15.37
CA ALA A 94 0.38 -5.53 -15.54
C ALA A 94 -1.05 -5.06 -15.17
N LEU A 95 -1.16 -3.98 -14.39
CA LEU A 95 -2.42 -3.33 -14.05
C LEU A 95 -2.80 -2.17 -14.99
N GLY A 96 -1.97 -1.88 -16.00
CA GLY A 96 -2.18 -0.79 -16.96
C GLY A 96 -1.56 0.55 -16.54
N GLY A 97 -0.56 0.53 -15.65
CA GLY A 97 0.16 1.72 -15.21
C GLY A 97 -0.53 2.50 -14.08
N THR A 98 0.09 3.61 -13.68
CA THR A 98 -0.40 4.48 -12.60
C THR A 98 -1.44 5.50 -13.05
N GLY A 99 -1.50 5.83 -14.34
CA GLY A 99 -2.22 7.01 -14.81
C GLY A 99 -1.48 8.31 -14.47
N PRO A 100 -2.08 9.49 -14.75
CA PRO A 100 -1.37 10.76 -14.69
C PRO A 100 -1.19 11.33 -13.27
N SER A 101 -2.03 10.92 -12.31
CA SER A 101 -2.17 11.60 -11.01
C SER A 101 -1.79 10.74 -9.80
N LEU A 102 -1.39 9.48 -10.01
CA LEU A 102 -0.98 8.57 -8.94
C LEU A 102 0.53 8.34 -9.00
N THR A 103 1.20 8.55 -7.87
CA THR A 103 2.62 8.23 -7.69
C THR A 103 2.77 6.92 -6.93
N VAL A 104 3.74 6.09 -7.33
CA VAL A 104 4.10 4.87 -6.60
C VAL A 104 5.50 5.03 -6.03
N LEU A 105 5.63 4.80 -4.73
CA LEU A 105 6.89 4.85 -4.00
C LEU A 105 7.24 3.47 -3.47
N VAL A 106 8.51 3.08 -3.58
CA VAL A 106 9.00 1.79 -3.12
C VAL A 106 9.79 1.95 -1.82
N ASP A 107 9.30 1.30 -0.78
CA ASP A 107 9.89 1.18 0.56
C ASP A 107 10.17 -0.30 0.87
N SER A 108 11.10 -0.90 0.12
CA SER A 108 11.45 -2.32 0.28
C SER A 108 12.02 -2.65 1.66
N GLU A 109 12.62 -1.67 2.32
CA GLU A 109 13.14 -1.80 3.68
C GLU A 109 12.07 -1.61 4.76
N ARG A 110 10.85 -1.20 4.40
CA ARG A 110 9.70 -0.98 5.30
C ARG A 110 9.94 0.11 6.35
N GLN A 111 10.87 1.03 6.11
CA GLN A 111 11.20 2.09 7.07
C GLN A 111 10.05 3.09 7.21
N ILE A 112 9.41 3.43 6.09
CA ILE A 112 8.25 4.31 6.05
C ILE A 112 7.06 3.60 6.69
N TYR A 113 6.82 2.33 6.37
CA TYR A 113 5.79 1.53 7.05
C TYR A 113 5.98 1.55 8.57
N ALA A 114 7.20 1.34 9.05
CA ALA A 114 7.50 1.33 10.48
C ALA A 114 7.23 2.68 11.16
N LYS A 115 7.58 3.81 10.52
CA LYS A 115 7.28 5.16 11.04
C LYS A 115 5.79 5.48 11.07
N TRP A 116 5.01 4.85 10.19
CA TRP A 116 3.56 4.97 10.14
C TRP A 116 2.85 3.93 11.02
N GLY A 117 3.60 3.21 11.87
CA GLY A 117 3.06 2.20 12.78
C GLY A 117 2.55 0.94 12.10
N LEU A 118 2.86 0.74 10.81
CA LEU A 118 2.47 -0.44 10.05
C LEU A 118 3.52 -1.55 10.18
N GLY A 119 3.28 -2.44 11.13
CA GLY A 119 4.05 -3.65 11.31
C GLY A 119 3.56 -4.84 10.48
N VAL A 120 3.82 -6.03 11.02
CA VAL A 120 3.46 -7.31 10.43
C VAL A 120 2.12 -7.78 11.02
N VAL A 121 1.13 -8.11 10.18
CA VAL A 121 -0.14 -8.71 10.62
C VAL A 121 -0.01 -10.21 10.86
N SER A 122 -0.76 -10.70 11.84
CA SER A 122 -0.78 -12.12 12.22
C SER A 122 -1.51 -13.00 11.19
N TRP A 123 -1.12 -14.29 11.13
CA TRP A 123 -1.68 -15.32 10.26
C TRP A 123 -3.22 -15.42 10.31
N SER A 124 -3.80 -15.29 11.51
CA SER A 124 -5.24 -15.39 11.75
C SER A 124 -6.04 -14.24 11.13
N HIS A 125 -5.42 -13.07 10.95
CA HIS A 125 -6.07 -11.92 10.34
C HIS A 125 -6.16 -12.09 8.82
N VAL A 126 -5.07 -12.55 8.19
CA VAL A 126 -4.97 -12.72 6.73
C VAL A 126 -5.83 -13.90 6.23
N LEU A 127 -5.90 -14.99 7.00
CA LEU A 127 -6.67 -16.20 6.67
C LEU A 127 -8.04 -16.25 7.36
N SER A 128 -8.51 -15.12 7.89
CA SER A 128 -9.84 -15.05 8.49
C SER A 128 -10.93 -15.39 7.45
N PRO A 129 -12.05 -16.02 7.85
CA PRO A 129 -13.17 -16.31 6.95
C PRO A 129 -13.70 -15.06 6.23
N SER A 130 -13.69 -13.90 6.91
CA SER A 130 -14.03 -12.60 6.34
C SER A 130 -13.02 -12.14 5.28
N GLY A 131 -11.72 -12.31 5.52
CA GLY A 131 -10.67 -12.03 4.54
C GLY A 131 -10.79 -12.88 3.28
N LEU A 132 -11.04 -14.19 3.44
CA LEU A 132 -11.25 -15.12 2.33
C LEU A 132 -12.51 -14.80 1.53
N MET A 133 -13.62 -14.48 2.22
CA MET A 133 -14.85 -14.01 1.58
C MET A 133 -14.65 -12.70 0.81
N GLY A 134 -13.86 -11.77 1.34
CA GLY A 134 -13.51 -10.52 0.67
C GLY A 134 -12.74 -10.77 -0.64
N ILE A 135 -11.75 -11.66 -0.62
CA ILE A 135 -11.00 -12.06 -1.82
C ILE A 135 -11.93 -12.71 -2.85
N TRP A 136 -12.80 -13.63 -2.41
CA TRP A 136 -13.75 -14.28 -3.30
C TRP A 136 -14.73 -13.27 -3.95
N LYS A 137 -15.22 -12.31 -3.17
CA LYS A 137 -16.07 -11.22 -3.65
C LYS A 137 -15.35 -10.36 -4.70
N LEU A 138 -14.09 -9.99 -4.45
CA LEU A 138 -13.25 -9.25 -5.40
C LEU A 138 -13.05 -10.02 -6.72
N GLY A 139 -12.80 -11.33 -6.63
CA GLY A 139 -12.68 -12.18 -7.81
C GLY A 139 -13.98 -12.26 -8.61
N LYS A 140 -15.11 -12.43 -7.93
CA LYS A 140 -16.43 -12.57 -8.57
C LYS A 140 -16.95 -11.26 -9.17
N GLU A 141 -16.81 -10.14 -8.46
CA GLU A 141 -17.44 -8.86 -8.84
C GLU A 141 -16.51 -7.97 -9.66
N LYS A 142 -15.19 -8.01 -9.38
CA LYS A 142 -14.21 -7.12 -10.01
C LYS A 142 -13.21 -7.86 -10.92
N GLY A 143 -13.31 -9.19 -11.01
CA GLY A 143 -12.36 -10.01 -11.76
C GLY A 143 -10.94 -10.03 -11.16
N ILE A 144 -10.77 -9.60 -9.91
CA ILE A 144 -9.48 -9.48 -9.25
C ILE A 144 -9.16 -10.80 -8.53
N TRP A 145 -8.29 -11.59 -9.15
CA TRP A 145 -7.80 -12.85 -8.59
C TRP A 145 -6.34 -12.72 -8.15
N ASN A 146 -5.90 -13.66 -7.32
CA ASN A 146 -4.54 -13.66 -6.79
C ASN A 146 -3.54 -13.71 -7.95
N ARG A 147 -2.67 -12.71 -8.04
CA ARG A 147 -1.56 -12.71 -8.99
C ARG A 147 -0.32 -13.27 -8.32
N PRO A 148 0.60 -13.85 -9.11
CA PRO A 148 1.76 -14.48 -8.54
C PRO A 148 2.64 -13.45 -7.80
N THR A 149 3.08 -13.76 -6.57
CA THR A 149 3.82 -12.81 -5.70
C THR A 149 5.33 -12.90 -5.98
N GLU A 150 5.87 -11.99 -6.79
CA GLU A 150 7.31 -12.04 -7.16
C GLU A 150 8.25 -11.60 -6.02
N SER A 151 7.84 -10.64 -5.19
CA SER A 151 8.58 -10.19 -4.00
C SER A 151 7.65 -9.49 -2.99
N GLY A 152 8.20 -9.08 -1.85
CA GLY A 152 7.42 -8.62 -0.70
C GLY A 152 6.93 -9.78 0.15
N SER A 153 6.16 -9.48 1.19
CA SER A 153 5.68 -10.48 2.12
C SER A 153 4.19 -10.37 2.37
N ARG A 154 3.55 -11.54 2.44
CA ARG A 154 2.12 -11.69 2.72
C ARG A 154 1.73 -11.20 4.11
N TRP A 155 2.69 -10.87 4.96
CA TRP A 155 2.48 -10.51 6.34
C TRP A 155 2.49 -9.00 6.58
N GLN A 156 2.84 -8.17 5.60
CA GLN A 156 2.87 -6.71 5.82
C GLN A 156 1.44 -6.15 5.99
N ALA A 157 1.27 -5.28 6.99
CA ALA A 157 0.04 -4.50 7.16
C ALA A 157 -0.07 -3.43 6.06
N GLY A 158 -1.28 -3.25 5.53
CA GLY A 158 -1.61 -2.08 4.71
C GLY A 158 -2.38 -1.04 5.52
N GLY A 159 -2.55 0.15 4.96
CA GLY A 159 -3.29 1.24 5.57
C GLY A 159 -3.44 2.41 4.60
N ALA A 160 -4.35 3.34 4.87
CA ALA A 160 -4.47 4.56 4.08
C ALA A 160 -4.76 5.74 5.01
N TRP A 161 -4.22 6.90 4.67
CA TRP A 161 -4.40 8.14 5.44
C TRP A 161 -4.54 9.32 4.48
N ALA A 162 -5.38 10.28 4.85
CA ALA A 162 -5.37 11.61 4.25
C ALA A 162 -4.50 12.54 5.10
N VAL A 163 -3.74 13.40 4.44
CA VAL A 163 -2.85 14.37 5.08
C VAL A 163 -3.08 15.71 4.42
N ASP A 164 -3.33 16.74 5.22
CA ASP A 164 -3.41 18.13 4.77
C ASP A 164 -2.39 19.01 5.53
N GLU A 165 -2.50 20.32 5.39
CA GLU A 165 -1.61 21.29 6.05
C GLU A 165 -1.73 21.26 7.58
N ASP A 166 -2.89 20.87 8.11
CA ASP A 166 -3.18 20.78 9.54
C ASP A 166 -2.75 19.43 10.15
N GLY A 167 -2.51 18.42 9.30
CA GLY A 167 -1.94 17.14 9.69
C GLY A 167 -2.72 15.96 9.14
N LEU A 168 -2.77 14.87 9.90
CA LEU A 168 -3.51 13.67 9.51
C LEU A 168 -5.01 13.84 9.68
N GLN A 169 -5.73 13.58 8.61
CA GLN A 169 -7.18 13.46 8.57
C GLN A 169 -7.52 11.99 8.32
N VAL A 170 -8.44 11.42 9.10
CA VAL A 170 -8.84 10.00 8.95
C VAL A 170 -10.21 9.95 8.32
N GLU A 171 -10.37 9.07 7.33
CA GLU A 171 -11.66 8.51 6.93
C GLU A 171 -11.58 6.98 6.96
#